data_AF-A0A521FH94-F1
#
_entry.id   AF-A0A521FH94-F1
#
_cell.length_a   1.000
_cell.length_b   1.000
_cell.length_c   1.000
_cell.angle_alpha   90.00
_cell.angle_beta   90.00
_cell.angle_gamma   90.00
#
_symmetry.space_group_name_H-M   'P 1'
#
loop_
_entity.id
_entity.type
_entity.pdbx_description
1 polymer ?
#
loop_
_entity_poly.entity_id
_entity_poly.type
_entity_poly.pdbx_seq_one_letter_code
_entity_poly.pdbx_strand_id
1 'polypeptide(L)'
;MSGGDAVQAALEPLWPAFNEAVDETGDFSALTEGQRAVAFAWILSGLIGNGGVASWIESAGHRTPDAKAALEHLGASEYVPLLEEATRLYPTFAAGDADERLSASDSWTQEDETRLETLDESFYALAEQRDLVEHYAASYVAAHPEDFTD
;
A
#
# COMPACT_ATOMS: atom_id res chain seq x y z
N MET A 1 7.97 13.14 18.59
CA MET A 1 8.13 12.17 17.51
C MET A 1 6.76 11.57 17.30
N SER A 2 6.13 11.83 16.15
CA SER A 2 4.87 11.15 15.81
C SER A 2 5.13 9.67 15.53
N GLY A 3 4.08 8.87 15.36
CA GLY A 3 4.24 7.49 14.90
C GLY A 3 4.88 7.47 13.51
N GLY A 4 4.50 8.39 12.63
CA GLY A 4 5.10 8.57 11.31
C GLY A 4 6.60 8.84 11.34
N ASP A 5 7.09 9.71 12.22
CA ASP A 5 8.53 9.98 12.36
C ASP A 5 9.32 8.70 12.74
N ALA A 6 8.75 7.88 13.64
CA ALA A 6 9.38 6.65 14.09
C ALA A 6 9.40 5.59 12.98
N VAL A 7 8.30 5.46 12.24
CA VAL A 7 8.21 4.58 11.07
C VAL A 7 9.21 5.02 9.99
N GLN A 8 9.30 6.31 9.70
CA GLN A 8 10.25 6.83 8.72
C GLN A 8 11.69 6.48 9.10
N ALA A 9 12.08 6.72 10.36
CA ALA A 9 13.42 6.40 10.84
C ALA A 9 13.72 4.88 10.75
N ALA A 10 12.72 4.04 11.03
CA ALA A 10 12.85 2.59 10.94
C ALA A 10 12.99 2.08 9.50
N LEU A 11 12.34 2.74 8.52
CA LEU A 11 12.35 2.34 7.12
C LEU A 11 13.51 2.92 6.31
N GLU A 12 14.10 4.04 6.75
CA GLU A 12 15.21 4.71 6.05
C GLU A 12 16.33 3.77 5.58
N PRO A 13 16.88 2.83 6.41
CA PRO A 13 17.92 1.92 5.95
C PRO A 13 17.41 0.82 5.01
N LEU A 14 16.10 0.57 4.97
CA LEU A 14 15.46 -0.53 4.24
C LEU A 14 15.05 -0.15 2.81
N TRP A 15 14.91 1.16 2.53
CA TRP A 15 14.45 1.66 1.23
C TRP A 15 15.22 1.16 0.01
N PRO A 16 16.56 1.05 0.01
CA PRO A 16 17.26 0.51 -1.15
C PRO A 16 16.79 -0.91 -1.52
N ALA A 17 16.70 -1.80 -0.53
CA ALA A 17 16.27 -3.18 -0.74
C ALA A 17 14.77 -3.28 -1.09
N PHE A 18 13.93 -2.47 -0.43
CA PHE A 18 12.50 -2.45 -0.71
C PHE A 18 12.20 -1.95 -2.13
N ASN A 19 12.86 -0.87 -2.57
CA ASN A 19 12.64 -0.30 -3.90
C ASN A 19 13.13 -1.26 -5.01
N GLU A 20 14.31 -1.87 -4.85
CA GLU A 20 14.80 -2.89 -5.78
C GLU A 20 13.81 -4.06 -5.90
N ALA A 21 13.25 -4.51 -4.77
CA ALA A 21 12.23 -5.56 -4.76
C ALA A 21 10.93 -5.13 -5.44
N VAL A 22 10.44 -3.91 -5.19
CA VAL A 22 9.18 -3.42 -5.77
C VAL A 22 9.31 -3.21 -7.28
N ASP A 23 10.39 -2.58 -7.72
CA ASP A 23 10.52 -2.05 -9.09
C ASP A 23 11.16 -3.06 -10.05
N GLU A 24 12.09 -3.90 -9.58
CA GLU A 24 12.93 -4.70 -10.47
C GLU A 24 12.75 -6.21 -10.29
N THR A 25 12.86 -6.72 -9.06
CA THR A 25 13.08 -8.15 -8.85
C THR A 25 11.84 -8.91 -8.39
N GLY A 26 10.97 -8.26 -7.60
CA GLY A 26 9.94 -8.95 -6.80
C GLY A 26 10.49 -9.82 -5.67
N ASP A 27 11.78 -9.75 -5.39
CA ASP A 27 12.43 -10.53 -4.34
C ASP A 27 12.59 -9.69 -3.07
N PHE A 28 11.77 -9.97 -2.07
CA PHE A 28 11.81 -9.32 -0.75
C PHE A 28 12.66 -10.10 0.28
N SER A 29 13.48 -11.07 -0.12
CA SER A 29 14.23 -11.93 0.80
C SER A 29 15.26 -11.20 1.68
N ALA A 30 15.65 -9.99 1.29
CA ALA A 30 16.50 -9.11 2.08
C ALA A 30 15.77 -8.43 3.26
N LEU A 31 14.43 -8.53 3.31
CA LEU A 31 13.60 -7.93 4.35
C LEU A 31 12.87 -9.01 5.15
N THR A 32 12.68 -8.76 6.45
CA THR A 32 11.74 -9.56 7.25
C THR A 32 10.30 -9.29 6.81
N GLU A 33 9.39 -10.19 7.17
CA GLU A 33 7.96 -10.00 6.89
C GLU A 33 7.41 -8.72 7.52
N GLY A 34 7.83 -8.41 8.76
CA GLY A 34 7.47 -7.18 9.47
C GLY A 34 7.99 -5.92 8.78
N GLN A 35 9.26 -5.91 8.40
CA GLN A 35 9.88 -4.81 7.67
C GLN A 35 9.15 -4.54 6.34
N ARG A 36 8.89 -5.59 5.56
CA ARG A 36 8.13 -5.50 4.32
C ARG A 36 6.71 -4.97 4.56
N ALA A 37 6.05 -5.42 5.63
CA ALA A 37 4.69 -5.03 5.92
C ALA A 37 4.58 -3.53 6.27
N VAL A 38 5.48 -3.04 7.13
CA VAL A 38 5.59 -1.61 7.50
C VAL A 38 5.90 -0.76 6.25
N ALA A 39 6.79 -1.23 5.38
CA ALA A 39 7.12 -0.55 4.12
C ALA A 39 5.91 -0.43 3.16
N PHE A 40 5.15 -1.51 2.97
CA PHE A 40 3.94 -1.46 2.14
C PHE A 40 2.86 -0.56 2.74
N ALA A 41 2.65 -0.56 4.06
CA ALA A 41 1.72 0.36 4.71
C ALA A 41 2.10 1.83 4.44
N TRP A 42 3.38 2.16 4.50
CA TRP A 42 3.90 3.50 4.19
C TRP A 42 3.62 3.90 2.73
N ILE A 43 4.06 3.08 1.76
CA ILE A 43 3.90 3.41 0.34
C ILE A 43 2.41 3.46 -0.05
N LEU A 44 1.60 2.51 0.41
CA LEU A 44 0.17 2.46 0.11
C LEU A 44 -0.54 3.72 0.63
N SER A 45 -0.28 4.09 1.89
CA SER A 45 -0.84 5.31 2.48
C SER A 45 -0.42 6.56 1.69
N GLY A 46 0.86 6.66 1.34
CA GLY A 46 1.39 7.80 0.58
C GLY A 46 0.79 7.92 -0.82
N LEU A 47 0.69 6.81 -1.57
CA LEU A 47 0.14 6.83 -2.93
C LEU A 47 -1.35 7.16 -2.93
N ILE A 48 -2.14 6.49 -2.08
CA ILE A 48 -3.57 6.78 -1.97
C ILE A 48 -3.80 8.21 -1.48
N GLY A 49 -3.03 8.68 -0.49
CA GLY A 49 -3.12 10.07 -0.01
C GLY A 49 -2.80 11.13 -1.08
N ASN A 50 -2.00 10.79 -2.09
CA ASN A 50 -1.59 11.72 -3.15
C ASN A 50 -2.52 11.72 -4.37
N GLY A 51 -3.17 10.60 -4.69
CA GLY A 51 -3.97 10.48 -5.91
C GLY A 51 -5.01 9.37 -5.89
N GLY A 52 -5.48 9.00 -4.71
CA GLY A 52 -6.46 7.93 -4.52
C GLY A 52 -5.93 6.56 -4.94
N VAL A 53 -6.85 5.61 -5.04
CA VAL A 53 -6.57 4.23 -5.46
C VAL A 53 -5.98 4.19 -6.87
N ALA A 54 -6.35 5.12 -7.75
CA ALA A 54 -5.75 5.20 -9.09
C ALA A 54 -4.23 5.35 -9.04
N SER A 55 -3.70 6.19 -8.14
CA SER A 55 -2.25 6.37 -7.97
C SER A 55 -1.54 5.11 -7.47
N TRP A 56 -2.19 4.33 -6.59
CA TRP A 56 -1.68 3.01 -6.21
C TRP A 56 -1.61 2.07 -7.41
N ILE A 57 -2.69 1.96 -8.18
CA ILE A 57 -2.77 1.06 -9.34
C ILE A 57 -1.73 1.46 -10.39
N GLU A 58 -1.63 2.75 -10.70
CA GLU A 58 -0.65 3.31 -11.63
C GLU A 58 0.78 2.94 -11.23
N SER A 59 1.15 3.16 -9.97
CA SER A 59 2.55 3.08 -9.52
C SER A 59 2.95 1.65 -9.14
N ALA A 60 2.10 0.97 -8.38
CA ALA A 60 2.44 -0.29 -7.69
C ALA A 60 1.32 -1.34 -7.78
N GLY A 61 0.40 -1.23 -8.75
CA GLY A 61 -0.73 -2.14 -8.90
C GLY A 61 -0.30 -3.62 -8.87
N HIS A 62 0.79 -3.99 -9.56
CA HIS A 62 1.33 -5.35 -9.58
C HIS A 62 1.76 -5.91 -8.23
N ARG A 63 1.95 -5.04 -7.23
CA ARG A 63 2.25 -5.39 -5.84
C ARG A 63 1.02 -5.46 -4.94
N THR A 64 -0.20 -5.36 -5.49
CA THR A 64 -1.43 -5.49 -4.69
C THR A 64 -1.49 -6.79 -3.88
N PRO A 65 -1.08 -7.97 -4.39
CA PRO A 65 -1.02 -9.19 -3.57
C PRO A 65 -0.08 -9.06 -2.37
N ASP A 66 1.10 -8.45 -2.56
CA ASP A 66 2.08 -8.23 -1.50
C ASP A 66 1.56 -7.23 -0.46
N ALA A 67 0.91 -6.15 -0.92
CA ALA A 67 0.28 -5.15 -0.05
C ALA A 67 -0.85 -5.75 0.80
N LYS A 68 -1.69 -6.64 0.22
CA LYS A 68 -2.74 -7.34 0.98
C LYS A 68 -2.13 -8.20 2.09
N ALA A 69 -1.10 -9.00 1.78
CA ALA A 69 -0.42 -9.83 2.78
C ALA A 69 0.23 -8.98 3.89
N ALA A 70 0.84 -7.85 3.53
CA ALA A 70 1.39 -6.88 4.47
C ALA A 70 0.31 -6.31 5.42
N LEU A 71 -0.85 -5.92 4.87
CA LEU A 71 -1.96 -5.40 5.68
C LEU A 71 -2.49 -6.44 6.66
N GLU A 72 -2.62 -7.70 6.23
CA GLU A 72 -3.01 -8.80 7.11
C GLU A 72 -1.99 -9.02 8.23
N HIS A 73 -0.70 -8.99 7.91
CA HIS A 73 0.39 -9.13 8.89
C HIS A 73 0.35 -8.04 9.96
N LEU A 74 0.05 -6.79 9.58
CA LEU A 74 -0.09 -5.67 10.51
C LEU A 74 -1.42 -5.68 11.28
N GLY A 75 -2.35 -6.60 10.96
CA GLY A 75 -3.70 -6.59 11.50
C GLY A 75 -4.62 -5.50 10.92
N ALA A 76 -4.23 -4.88 9.81
CA ALA A 76 -4.99 -3.89 9.05
C ALA A 76 -5.92 -4.53 8.00
N SER A 77 -6.48 -5.70 8.33
CA SER A 77 -7.29 -6.54 7.42
C SER A 77 -8.52 -5.82 6.83
N GLU A 78 -8.98 -4.75 7.47
CA GLU A 78 -10.12 -3.94 7.03
C GLU A 78 -9.85 -3.19 5.72
N TYR A 79 -8.58 -2.97 5.36
CA TYR A 79 -8.18 -2.37 4.09
C TYR A 79 -8.17 -3.38 2.93
N VAL A 80 -8.10 -4.68 3.23
CA VAL A 80 -7.96 -5.74 2.21
C VAL A 80 -9.15 -5.77 1.25
N PRO A 81 -10.43 -5.69 1.69
CA PRO A 81 -11.57 -5.63 0.77
C PRO A 81 -11.57 -4.40 -0.14
N LEU A 82 -10.98 -3.28 0.30
CA LEU A 82 -10.88 -2.07 -0.51
C LEU A 82 -9.88 -2.26 -1.65
N LEU A 83 -8.73 -2.91 -1.40
CA LEU A 83 -7.81 -3.31 -2.46
C LEU A 83 -8.42 -4.35 -3.40
N GLU A 84 -9.27 -5.25 -2.90
CA GLU A 84 -9.99 -6.17 -3.77
C GLU A 84 -10.95 -5.46 -4.72
N GLU A 85 -11.67 -4.44 -4.23
CA GLU A 85 -12.51 -3.62 -5.09
C GLU A 85 -11.68 -2.84 -6.12
N ALA A 86 -10.52 -2.29 -5.72
CA ALA A 86 -9.59 -1.66 -6.65
C ALA A 86 -9.22 -2.59 -7.81
N THR A 87 -8.85 -3.84 -7.51
CA THR A 87 -8.51 -4.84 -8.55
C THR A 87 -9.70 -5.27 -9.41
N ARG A 88 -10.94 -5.09 -8.94
CA ARG A 88 -12.14 -5.32 -9.76
C ARG A 88 -12.39 -4.16 -10.74
N LEU A 89 -12.15 -2.92 -10.31
CA LEU A 89 -12.23 -1.74 -11.18
C LEU A 89 -11.09 -1.71 -12.22
N TYR A 90 -9.91 -2.20 -11.82
CA TYR A 90 -8.71 -2.28 -12.66
C TYR A 90 -8.27 -3.75 -12.85
N PRO A 91 -8.92 -4.52 -13.75
CA PRO A 91 -8.63 -5.95 -13.94
C PRO A 91 -7.19 -6.23 -14.43
N THR A 92 -6.54 -5.25 -15.05
CA THR A 92 -5.15 -5.31 -15.53
C THR A 92 -4.15 -4.73 -14.52
N PHE A 93 -4.55 -4.53 -13.25
CA PHE A 93 -3.71 -3.93 -12.20
C PHE A 93 -2.29 -4.51 -12.08
N ALA A 94 -2.10 -5.77 -12.48
CA ALA A 94 -0.81 -6.46 -12.41
C ALA A 94 0.06 -6.36 -13.68
N ALA A 95 -0.37 -5.59 -14.67
CA ALA A 95 0.40 -5.34 -15.88
C ALA A 95 1.76 -4.68 -15.58
N GLY A 96 2.73 -4.88 -16.46
CA GLY A 96 4.09 -4.35 -16.28
C GLY A 96 4.15 -2.83 -16.41
N ASP A 97 3.32 -2.25 -17.29
CA ASP A 97 3.28 -0.82 -17.57
C ASP A 97 2.04 -0.13 -16.98
N ALA A 98 2.19 1.15 -16.63
CA ALA A 98 1.15 1.94 -15.97
C ALA A 98 -0.09 2.15 -16.87
N ASP A 99 0.11 2.38 -18.16
CA ASP A 99 -0.99 2.61 -19.12
C ASP A 99 -1.89 1.36 -19.21
N GLU A 100 -1.31 0.16 -19.30
CA GLU A 100 -2.05 -1.10 -19.32
C GLU A 100 -2.77 -1.32 -17.99
N ARG A 101 -2.16 -0.99 -16.84
CA ARG A 101 -2.82 -1.09 -15.52
C ARG A 101 -4.08 -0.23 -15.43
N LEU A 102 -4.05 0.96 -16.02
CA LEU A 102 -5.16 1.92 -15.98
C LEU A 102 -6.13 1.79 -17.16
N SER A 103 -5.82 0.96 -18.16
CA SER A 103 -6.56 0.88 -19.44
C SER A 103 -8.07 0.62 -19.32
N ALA A 104 -8.54 0.05 -18.21
CA ALA A 104 -9.98 -0.09 -17.96
C ALA A 104 -10.71 1.27 -17.93
N SER A 105 -10.04 2.30 -17.41
CA SER A 105 -10.57 3.66 -17.25
C SER A 105 -10.93 4.35 -18.57
N ASP A 106 -10.31 3.95 -19.69
CA ASP A 106 -10.65 4.45 -21.03
C ASP A 106 -12.09 4.15 -21.46
N SER A 107 -12.71 3.16 -20.82
CA SER A 107 -14.04 2.65 -21.15
C SER A 107 -15.05 2.80 -20.03
N TRP A 108 -14.68 3.47 -18.93
CA TRP A 108 -15.53 3.61 -17.77
C TRP A 108 -16.81 4.36 -18.06
N THR A 109 -17.86 3.89 -17.42
CA THR A 109 -19.13 4.59 -17.32
C THR A 109 -19.10 5.51 -16.11
N GLN A 110 -20.10 6.39 -16.01
CA GLN A 110 -20.28 7.21 -14.82
C GLN A 110 -20.50 6.37 -13.54
N GLU A 111 -21.02 5.14 -13.67
CA GLU A 111 -21.15 4.22 -12.54
C GLU A 111 -19.78 3.77 -12.03
N ASP A 112 -18.84 3.49 -12.94
CA ASP A 112 -17.48 3.07 -12.59
C ASP A 112 -16.70 4.22 -11.94
N GLU A 113 -16.83 5.44 -12.47
CA GLU A 113 -16.26 6.65 -11.85
C GLU A 113 -16.81 6.86 -10.43
N THR A 114 -18.13 6.74 -10.25
CA THR A 114 -18.76 6.87 -8.92
C THR A 114 -18.28 5.77 -7.96
N ARG A 115 -18.04 4.55 -8.45
CA ARG A 115 -17.48 3.45 -7.65
C ARG A 115 -16.04 3.75 -7.22
N LEU A 116 -15.20 4.30 -8.10
CA LEU A 116 -13.85 4.74 -7.74
C LEU A 116 -13.90 5.83 -6.67
N GLU A 117 -14.73 6.87 -6.84
CA GLU A 117 -14.89 7.95 -5.87
C GLU A 117 -15.32 7.40 -4.50
N THR A 118 -16.31 6.51 -4.48
CA THR A 118 -16.79 5.85 -3.25
C THR A 118 -15.69 5.02 -2.59
N LEU A 119 -14.85 4.36 -3.40
CA LEU A 119 -13.73 3.56 -2.91
C LEU A 119 -12.65 4.44 -2.28
N ASP A 120 -12.29 5.54 -2.91
CA ASP A 120 -11.35 6.53 -2.37
C ASP A 120 -11.87 7.11 -1.05
N GLU A 121 -13.13 7.54 -1.01
CA GLU A 121 -13.79 8.01 0.22
C GLU A 121 -13.74 6.96 1.34
N SER A 122 -13.95 5.68 1.00
CA SER A 122 -13.89 4.57 1.97
C SER A 122 -12.48 4.38 2.54
N PHE A 123 -11.45 4.51 1.70
CA PHE A 123 -10.05 4.48 2.15
C PHE A 123 -9.75 5.64 3.09
N TYR A 124 -10.15 6.87 2.73
CA TYR A 124 -9.90 8.04 3.56
C TYR A 124 -10.66 7.97 4.90
N ALA A 125 -11.93 7.58 4.89
CA ALA A 125 -12.73 7.44 6.10
C ALA A 125 -12.16 6.37 7.05
N LEU A 126 -11.56 5.30 6.52
CA LEU A 126 -10.88 4.30 7.32
C LEU A 126 -9.55 4.85 7.86
N ALA A 127 -8.77 5.57 7.05
CA ALA A 127 -7.51 6.19 7.47
C ALA A 127 -7.70 7.25 8.56
N GLU A 128 -8.78 8.03 8.53
CA GLU A 128 -9.13 8.96 9.61
C GLU A 128 -9.34 8.26 10.96
N GLN A 129 -9.79 7.01 10.96
CA GLN A 129 -10.04 6.22 12.16
C GLN A 129 -8.83 5.40 12.60
N ARG A 130 -8.12 4.81 11.63
CA ARG A 130 -7.02 3.87 11.84
C ARG A 130 -5.99 3.98 10.71
N ASP A 131 -5.28 5.10 10.68
CA ASP A 131 -4.25 5.38 9.68
C ASP A 131 -3.19 4.25 9.57
N LEU A 132 -2.87 3.84 8.34
CA LEU A 132 -1.93 2.74 8.10
C LEU A 132 -0.55 2.99 8.72
N VAL A 133 -0.07 4.24 8.71
CA VAL A 133 1.25 4.61 9.21
C VAL A 133 1.19 4.89 10.71
N GLU A 134 0.34 5.84 11.13
CA GLU A 134 0.28 6.33 12.51
C GLU A 134 -0.35 5.32 13.47
N HIS A 135 -1.28 4.47 13.00
CA HIS A 135 -1.91 3.45 13.83
C HIS A 135 -1.20 2.11 13.72
N TYR A 136 -1.18 1.51 12.53
CA TYR A 136 -0.75 0.12 12.36
C TYR A 136 0.76 -0.03 12.30
N ALA A 137 1.43 0.66 11.37
CA ALA A 137 2.87 0.55 11.17
C ALA A 137 3.65 1.05 12.41
N ALA A 138 3.27 2.19 12.98
CA ALA A 138 3.89 2.72 14.19
C ALA A 138 3.73 1.78 15.39
N SER A 139 2.56 1.16 15.56
CA SER A 139 2.35 0.16 16.62
C SER A 139 3.24 -1.07 16.42
N TYR A 140 3.41 -1.53 15.17
CA TYR A 140 4.30 -2.65 14.87
C TYR A 140 5.75 -2.32 15.19
N VAL A 141 6.26 -1.18 14.69
CA VAL A 141 7.64 -0.74 14.97
C VAL A 141 7.90 -0.59 16.48
N ALA A 142 6.93 -0.07 17.23
CA ALA A 142 7.06 0.07 18.68
C ALA A 142 7.05 -1.27 19.42
N ALA A 143 6.34 -2.27 18.91
CA ALA A 143 6.27 -3.61 19.50
C ALA A 143 7.46 -4.52 19.11
N HIS A 144 8.10 -4.23 17.98
CA HIS A 144 9.18 -5.03 17.39
C HIS A 144 10.43 -4.20 17.05
N PRO A 145 11.00 -3.42 17.98
CA PRO A 145 12.16 -2.58 17.69
C PRO A 145 13.40 -3.37 17.24
N GLU A 146 13.52 -4.64 17.63
CA GLU A 146 14.57 -5.56 17.21
C GLU A 146 14.56 -5.87 15.71
N ASP A 147 13.40 -5.71 15.04
CA ASP A 147 13.31 -5.89 13.58
C ASP A 147 13.93 -4.69 12.83
N PHE A 148 14.18 -3.57 13.49
CA PHE A 148 14.59 -2.29 12.87
C PHE A 148 15.86 -1.70 13.47
N THR A 149 16.54 -2.43 14.34
CA THR A 149 17.80 -2.03 14.95
C THR A 149 18.86 -3.11 14.72
N ASP A 150 20.03 -2.71 14.24
CA ASP A 150 21.22 -3.56 14.13
C ASP A 150 21.90 -3.77 15.50
#